data_AF-G2QF01-F1
#
_entry.id   AF-G2QF01-F1
#
_cell.length_a   1.000
_cell.length_b   1.000
_cell.length_c   1.000
_cell.angle_alpha   90.00
_cell.angle_beta   90.00
_cell.angle_gamma   90.00
#
_symmetry.space_group_name_H-M   'P 1'
#
loop_
_entity.id
_entity.type
_entity.pdbx_description
1 polymer ?
#
loop_
_entity_poly.entity_id
_entity_poly.type
_entity_poly.pdbx_seq_one_letter_code
_entity_poly.pdbx_strand_id
1 'polypeptide(L)'
;MVPPTKLALLIHLLVETPASLSFLLAPRAQLPGASPEARLILRNLGGLLAATNLAVLVLLGTPPAAAPETRQLTARLCLCLGTYHVWPIHRAWARMRWSSSSSSSSSREKEGKKVLGGPVVHFVVHVLCLAALLGAGLVGALDG
;
A
#
# COMPACT_ATOMS: atom_id res chain seq x y z
N MET A 1 -8.52 -17.39 -18.07
CA MET A 1 -7.77 -16.12 -17.90
C MET A 1 -7.98 -15.62 -16.48
N VAL A 2 -6.97 -15.01 -15.85
CA VAL A 2 -7.11 -14.44 -14.50
C VAL A 2 -7.90 -13.13 -14.57
N PRO A 3 -8.95 -12.92 -13.77
CA PRO A 3 -9.70 -11.66 -13.77
C PRO A 3 -8.79 -10.46 -13.43
N PRO A 4 -8.97 -9.28 -14.07
CA PRO A 4 -8.17 -8.09 -13.79
C PRO A 4 -8.17 -7.69 -12.31
N THR A 5 -9.31 -7.85 -11.62
CA THR A 5 -9.45 -7.58 -10.19
C THR A 5 -8.52 -8.44 -9.35
N LYS A 6 -8.37 -9.73 -9.68
CA LYS A 6 -7.44 -10.61 -8.97
C LYS A 6 -5.98 -10.22 -9.19
N LEU A 7 -5.63 -9.80 -10.41
CA LEU A 7 -4.28 -9.33 -10.68
C LEU A 7 -3.98 -8.04 -9.89
N ALA A 8 -4.91 -7.08 -9.86
CA ALA A 8 -4.77 -5.85 -9.09
C ALA A 8 -4.65 -6.13 -7.58
N LEU A 9 -5.46 -7.04 -7.04
CA LEU A 9 -5.40 -7.50 -5.66
C LEU A 9 -4.08 -8.19 -5.32
N LEU A 10 -3.53 -9.00 -6.23
CA LEU A 10 -2.22 -9.62 -6.04
C LEU A 10 -1.10 -8.57 -5.97
N ILE A 11 -1.12 -7.58 -6.85
CA ILE A 11 -0.15 -6.47 -6.83
C ILE A 11 -0.26 -5.72 -5.49
N HIS A 12 -1.47 -5.38 -5.05
CA HIS A 12 -1.71 -4.76 -3.74
C HIS A 12 -1.11 -5.58 -2.61
N LEU A 13 -1.41 -6.89 -2.56
CA LEU A 13 -0.91 -7.78 -1.53
C LEU A 13 0.62 -7.82 -1.48
N LEU A 14 1.29 -7.89 -2.63
CA LEU A 14 2.75 -7.92 -2.71
C LEU A 14 3.40 -6.62 -2.23
N VAL A 15 2.75 -5.48 -2.47
CA VAL A 15 3.24 -4.15 -2.03
C VAL A 15 2.98 -3.93 -0.54
N GLU A 16 1.78 -4.25 -0.06
CA GLU A 16 1.37 -3.92 1.31
C GLU A 16 1.81 -4.95 2.35
N THR A 17 2.16 -6.19 1.96
CA THR A 17 2.72 -7.18 2.91
C THR A 17 4.04 -6.73 3.55
N PRO A 18 5.08 -6.34 2.80
CA PRO A 18 6.30 -5.84 3.43
C PRO A 18 6.06 -4.53 4.19
N ALA A 19 5.12 -3.69 3.74
CA ALA A 19 4.75 -2.46 4.45
C ALA A 19 4.13 -2.78 5.82
N SER A 20 3.10 -3.63 5.86
CA SER A 20 2.39 -4.01 7.10
C SER A 20 3.33 -4.63 8.12
N LEU A 21 4.20 -5.55 7.69
CA LEU A 21 5.23 -6.14 8.54
C LEU A 21 6.21 -5.09 9.07
N SER A 22 6.59 -4.11 8.26
CA SER A 22 7.49 -3.04 8.69
C SER A 22 6.85 -2.14 9.77
N PHE A 23 5.57 -1.79 9.63
CA PHE A 23 4.82 -1.03 10.64
C PHE A 23 4.63 -1.82 11.95
N LEU A 24 4.37 -3.13 11.86
CA LEU A 24 4.17 -4.01 13.02
C LEU A 24 5.47 -4.29 13.77
N LEU A 25 6.51 -4.74 13.06
CA LEU A 25 7.72 -5.29 13.64
C LEU A 25 8.83 -4.25 13.81
N ALA A 26 8.84 -3.20 12.99
CA ALA A 26 9.90 -2.20 12.96
C ALA A 26 9.38 -0.74 12.94
N PRO A 27 8.49 -0.32 13.86
CA PRO A 27 7.92 1.04 13.85
C PRO A 27 8.96 2.16 13.98
N ARG A 28 10.11 1.88 14.61
CA ARG A 28 11.24 2.84 14.70
C ARG A 28 11.87 3.15 13.33
N ALA A 29 11.81 2.22 12.38
CA ALA A 29 12.29 2.43 11.02
C ALA A 29 11.30 3.25 10.19
N GLN A 30 10.01 3.20 10.52
CA GLN A 30 8.96 3.99 9.87
C GLN A 30 8.98 5.46 10.31
N LEU A 31 9.20 5.71 11.61
CA LEU A 31 9.31 7.06 12.17
C LEU A 31 10.45 7.11 13.22
N PRO A 32 11.67 7.49 12.81
CA PRO A 32 12.79 7.66 13.74
C PRO A 32 12.48 8.73 14.80
N GLY A 33 12.81 8.45 16.06
CA GLY A 33 12.54 9.38 17.18
C GLY A 33 11.09 9.42 17.67
N ALA A 34 10.20 8.58 17.13
CA ALA A 34 8.80 8.52 17.57
C ALA A 34 8.65 8.18 19.06
N SER A 35 7.70 8.84 19.74
CA SER A 35 7.30 8.53 21.12
C SER A 35 6.74 7.10 21.25
N PRO A 36 6.64 6.53 22.47
CA PRO A 36 5.98 5.25 22.69
C PRO A 36 4.57 5.16 22.09
N GLU A 37 3.77 6.19 22.25
CA GLU A 37 2.37 6.29 21.79
C GLU A 37 2.32 6.30 20.26
N ALA A 38 3.17 7.10 19.62
CA ALA A 38 3.30 7.12 18.16
C ALA A 38 3.68 5.74 17.61
N ARG A 39 4.53 4.98 18.32
CA ARG A 39 4.86 3.60 17.91
C ARG A 39 3.69 2.63 18.05
N LEU A 40 2.80 2.81 19.03
CA LEU A 40 1.57 2.02 19.14
C LEU A 40 0.61 2.33 17.98
N ILE A 41 0.47 3.60 17.61
CA ILE A 41 -0.33 4.02 16.44
C ILE A 41 0.23 3.38 15.15
N LEU A 42 1.55 3.41 14.96
CA LEU A 42 2.20 2.78 13.81
C LEU A 42 1.92 1.27 13.75
N ARG A 43 1.97 0.57 14.89
CA ARG A 43 1.62 -0.86 14.96
C ARG A 43 0.15 -1.11 14.66
N ASN A 44 -0.75 -0.26 15.16
CA ASN A 44 -2.18 -0.38 14.86
C ASN A 44 -2.44 -0.20 13.35
N LEU A 45 -1.78 0.76 12.71
CA LEU A 45 -1.82 0.91 11.25
C LEU A 45 -1.26 -0.33 10.53
N GLY A 46 -0.15 -0.89 11.00
CA GLY A 46 0.39 -2.13 10.47
C GLY A 46 -0.57 -3.32 10.61
N GLY A 47 -1.28 -3.42 11.74
CA GLY A 47 -2.31 -4.42 11.98
C GLY A 47 -3.52 -4.26 11.05
N LEU A 48 -3.94 -3.02 10.82
CA LEU A 48 -4.99 -2.71 9.83
C LEU A 48 -4.58 -3.15 8.42
N LEU A 49 -3.35 -2.87 8.00
CA LEU A 49 -2.83 -3.32 6.70
C LEU A 49 -2.71 -4.84 6.61
N ALA A 50 -2.33 -5.51 7.71
CA ALA A 50 -2.33 -6.96 7.75
C ALA A 50 -3.74 -7.53 7.60
N ALA A 51 -4.75 -6.91 8.23
CA ALA A 51 -6.15 -7.30 8.09
C ALA A 51 -6.66 -7.11 6.65
N THR A 52 -6.30 -6.01 5.97
CA THR A 52 -6.65 -5.84 4.55
C THR A 52 -5.96 -6.87 3.67
N ASN A 53 -4.70 -7.22 3.94
CA ASN A 53 -4.00 -8.30 3.22
C ASN A 53 -4.68 -9.66 3.40
N LEU A 54 -5.19 -9.96 4.60
CA LEU A 54 -5.96 -11.19 4.83
C LEU A 54 -7.28 -11.18 4.06
N ALA A 55 -8.01 -10.07 4.04
CA ALA A 55 -9.23 -9.94 3.22
C ALA A 55 -8.92 -10.15 1.73
N VAL A 56 -7.82 -9.57 1.24
CA VAL A 56 -7.34 -9.75 -0.13
C VAL A 56 -6.99 -11.21 -0.42
N LEU A 57 -6.30 -11.91 0.48
CA LEU A 57 -6.00 -13.34 0.34
C LEU A 57 -7.26 -14.20 0.22
N VAL A 58 -8.29 -13.92 1.03
CA VAL A 58 -9.59 -14.60 0.94
C VAL A 58 -10.19 -14.42 -0.45
N LEU A 59 -10.22 -13.18 -0.98
CA LEU A 59 -10.74 -12.90 -2.31
C LEU A 59 -9.92 -13.54 -3.43
N LEU A 60 -8.60 -13.58 -3.31
CA LEU A 60 -7.73 -14.25 -4.29
C LEU A 60 -8.02 -15.75 -4.37
N GLY A 61 -8.26 -16.38 -3.21
CA GLY A 61 -8.58 -17.80 -3.07
C GLY A 61 -10.00 -18.19 -3.54
N THR A 62 -10.90 -17.23 -3.78
CA THR A 62 -12.22 -17.54 -4.35
C THR A 62 -12.08 -18.17 -5.74
N PRO A 63 -12.90 -19.15 -6.16
CA PRO A 63 -12.81 -19.69 -7.52
C PRO A 63 -13.12 -18.64 -8.60
N PRO A 64 -12.54 -18.71 -9.82
CA PRO A 64 -12.91 -17.83 -10.93
C PRO A 64 -14.38 -17.94 -11.33
N ALA A 65 -14.99 -19.13 -11.13
CA ALA A 65 -16.41 -19.39 -11.33
C ALA A 65 -17.30 -18.95 -10.14
N ALA A 66 -16.79 -18.08 -9.25
CA ALA A 66 -17.56 -17.55 -8.14
C ALA A 66 -18.80 -16.78 -8.62
N ALA A 67 -19.81 -16.74 -7.76
CA ALA A 67 -21.09 -16.09 -8.05
C ALA A 67 -20.90 -14.61 -8.45
N PRO A 68 -21.80 -14.06 -9.31
CA PRO A 68 -21.73 -12.66 -9.75
C PRO A 68 -21.57 -11.65 -8.60
N GLU A 69 -22.21 -11.89 -7.46
CA GLU A 69 -22.15 -11.06 -6.27
C GLU A 69 -20.74 -11.02 -5.67
N THR A 70 -20.02 -12.15 -5.69
CA THR A 70 -18.62 -12.20 -5.25
C THR A 70 -17.73 -11.38 -6.17
N ARG A 71 -17.98 -11.43 -7.49
CA ARG A 71 -17.24 -10.63 -8.47
C ARG A 71 -17.47 -9.13 -8.27
N GLN A 72 -18.72 -8.70 -8.08
CA GLN A 72 -19.07 -7.32 -7.78
C GLN A 72 -18.45 -6.84 -6.45
N LEU A 73 -18.52 -7.65 -5.39
CA LEU A 73 -17.89 -7.34 -4.11
C LEU A 73 -16.38 -7.15 -4.27
N THR A 74 -15.73 -8.04 -5.02
CA THR A 74 -14.29 -7.95 -5.30
C THR A 74 -13.95 -6.66 -6.03
N ALA A 75 -14.74 -6.26 -7.02
CA ALA A 75 -14.56 -5.01 -7.76
C ALA A 75 -14.71 -3.77 -6.84
N ARG A 76 -15.76 -3.72 -6.01
CA ARG A 76 -15.98 -2.64 -5.04
C ARG A 76 -14.86 -2.56 -4.00
N LEU A 77 -14.35 -3.70 -3.53
CA LEU A 77 -13.20 -3.74 -2.64
C LEU A 77 -11.92 -3.25 -3.31
N CYS A 78 -11.71 -3.53 -4.60
CA CYS A 78 -10.61 -2.93 -5.36
C CYS A 78 -10.69 -1.40 -5.35
N LEU A 79 -11.88 -0.83 -5.57
CA LEU A 79 -12.08 0.62 -5.51
C LEU A 79 -11.72 1.18 -4.12
N CYS A 80 -12.25 0.57 -3.06
CA CYS A 80 -11.93 0.96 -1.68
C CYS A 80 -10.43 0.91 -1.39
N LEU A 81 -9.77 -0.22 -1.68
CA LEU A 81 -8.32 -0.38 -1.47
C LEU A 81 -7.50 0.56 -2.36
N GLY A 82 -8.00 0.88 -3.55
CA GLY A 82 -7.40 1.89 -4.43
C GLY A 82 -7.29 3.24 -3.72
N THR A 83 -8.38 3.71 -3.10
CA THR A 83 -8.39 5.03 -2.42
C THR A 83 -7.33 5.15 -1.31
N TYR A 84 -7.01 4.04 -0.62
CA TYR A 84 -5.97 4.03 0.40
C TYR A 84 -4.60 4.44 -0.15
N HIS A 85 -4.28 4.09 -1.40
CA HIS A 85 -2.97 4.38 -2.00
C HIS A 85 -2.69 5.86 -2.24
N VAL A 86 -3.71 6.74 -2.17
CA VAL A 86 -3.50 8.21 -2.18
C VAL A 86 -2.58 8.65 -1.04
N TRP A 87 -2.70 8.04 0.15
CA TRP A 87 -1.93 8.43 1.33
C TRP A 87 -0.44 8.08 1.25
N PRO A 88 -0.01 6.85 0.90
CA PRO A 88 1.40 6.56 0.71
C PRO A 88 2.01 7.29 -0.50
N ILE A 89 1.23 7.59 -1.55
CA ILE A 89 1.65 8.48 -2.66
C ILE A 89 1.98 9.87 -2.12
N HIS A 90 1.03 10.49 -1.40
CA HIS A 90 1.24 11.80 -0.78
C HIS A 90 2.45 11.80 0.16
N ARG A 91 2.59 10.77 1.01
CA ARG A 91 3.73 10.61 1.92
C ARG A 91 5.06 10.54 1.16
N ALA A 92 5.13 9.77 0.08
CA ALA A 92 6.35 9.64 -0.73
C ALA A 92 6.69 10.97 -1.42
N TRP A 93 5.69 11.66 -1.95
CA TRP A 93 5.85 12.97 -2.57
C TRP A 93 6.32 14.06 -1.60
N ALA A 94 5.75 14.13 -0.39
CA ALA A 94 6.19 15.07 0.64
C ALA A 94 7.67 14.86 1.00
N ARG A 95 8.11 13.59 1.11
CA ARG A 95 9.52 13.25 1.36
C ARG A 95 10.44 13.67 0.21
N MET A 96 10.01 13.52 -1.04
CA MET A 96 10.77 14.00 -2.20
C MET A 96 10.96 15.52 -2.15
N ARG A 97 9.89 16.27 -1.88
CA ARG A 97 9.96 17.75 -1.79
C ARG A 97 10.91 18.24 -0.71
N TRP A 98 10.86 17.67 0.50
CA TRP A 98 11.73 18.08 1.60
C TRP A 98 13.20 17.67 1.41
N SER A 99 13.45 16.57 0.69
CA SER A 99 14.81 16.18 0.32
C SER A 99 15.41 17.08 -0.76
N SER A 100 14.59 17.68 -1.61
CA SER A 100 15.05 18.63 -2.65
C SER A 100 15.31 20.03 -2.10
N SER A 101 14.64 20.45 -1.02
CA SER A 101 14.86 21.77 -0.40
C SER A 101 16.06 21.83 0.55
N SER A 102 16.71 20.71 0.84
CA SER A 102 17.85 20.59 1.76
C SER A 102 19.21 20.41 1.06
N SER A 103 19.27 20.56 -0.27
CA SER A 103 20.48 20.37 -1.08
C SER A 103 21.46 21.56 -1.06
N SER A 104 21.52 22.34 0.03
CA SER A 104 22.46 23.46 0.18
C SER A 104 23.29 23.47 1.47
N SER A 105 23.42 22.34 2.19
CA SER A 105 24.45 22.24 3.23
C SER A 105 24.77 20.81 3.67
N SER A 106 26.04 20.47 3.50
CA SER A 106 26.86 19.51 4.26
C SER A 106 26.41 18.05 4.36
N SER A 107 27.21 17.22 3.68
CA SER A 107 27.74 15.95 4.18
C SER A 107 27.77 15.81 5.71
N ARG A 108 27.00 14.85 6.22
CA ARG A 108 27.27 13.89 7.32
C ARG A 108 25.97 13.61 8.07
N GLU A 109 25.83 12.33 8.44
CA GLU A 109 24.81 11.82 9.36
C GLU A 109 23.40 11.57 8.76
N LYS A 110 23.18 10.35 8.28
CA LYS A 110 22.38 9.36 9.01
C LYS A 110 22.27 8.07 8.22
N GLU A 111 22.99 7.09 8.73
CA GLU A 111 22.82 5.65 8.53
C GLU A 111 21.47 5.18 9.08
N GLY A 112 20.38 5.86 8.70
CA GLY A 112 19.01 5.41 8.94
C GLY A 112 18.67 4.40 7.85
N LYS A 113 18.67 3.11 8.22
CA LYS A 113 18.29 1.97 7.38
C LYS A 113 17.33 2.38 6.26
N LYS A 114 17.83 2.41 5.02
CA LYS A 114 17.03 2.72 3.83
C LYS A 114 15.83 1.77 3.82
N VAL A 115 14.63 2.30 4.07
CA VAL A 115 13.39 1.59 3.74
C VAL A 115 13.48 1.23 2.26
N LEU A 116 13.31 -0.06 1.93
CA LEU A 116 13.55 -0.62 0.59
C LEU A 116 12.98 0.31 -0.50
N GLY A 117 13.82 0.73 -1.46
CA GLY A 117 13.42 1.48 -2.66
C GLY A 117 13.48 3.02 -2.57
N GLY A 118 13.53 3.64 -1.39
CA GLY A 118 13.54 5.11 -1.28
C GLY A 118 12.24 5.80 -1.76
N PRO A 119 12.11 7.12 -1.62
CA PRO A 119 10.84 7.84 -1.84
C PRO A 119 10.27 7.73 -3.28
N VAL A 120 11.13 7.75 -4.30
CA VAL A 120 10.69 7.67 -5.71
C VAL A 120 10.06 6.32 -6.03
N VAL A 121 10.69 5.21 -5.62
CA VAL A 121 10.14 3.87 -5.87
C VAL A 121 8.82 3.69 -5.14
N HIS A 122 8.71 4.14 -3.89
CA HIS A 122 7.45 4.10 -3.14
C HIS A 122 6.34 4.85 -3.88
N PHE A 123 6.64 6.05 -4.40
CA PHE A 123 5.69 6.84 -5.18
C PHE A 123 5.22 6.06 -6.42
N VAL A 124 6.13 5.58 -7.26
CA VAL A 124 5.80 4.87 -8.51
C VAL A 124 5.00 3.61 -8.23
N VAL A 125 5.44 2.77 -7.29
CA VAL A 125 4.77 1.51 -6.95
C VAL A 125 3.33 1.76 -6.48
N HIS A 126 3.10 2.77 -5.63
CA HIS A 126 1.75 3.06 -5.16
C HIS A 126 0.87 3.73 -6.22
N VAL A 127 1.43 4.53 -7.15
CA VAL A 127 0.69 5.05 -8.32
C VAL A 127 0.24 3.90 -9.22
N LEU A 128 1.12 2.94 -9.50
CA LEU A 128 0.78 1.76 -10.30
C LEU A 128 -0.29 0.90 -9.60
N CYS A 129 -0.18 0.72 -8.28
CA CYS A 129 -1.15 -0.01 -7.49
C CYS A 129 -2.52 0.67 -7.49
N LEU A 130 -2.55 2.01 -7.29
CA LEU A 130 -3.75 2.82 -7.41
C LEU A 130 -4.43 2.64 -8.78
N ALA A 131 -3.67 2.81 -9.86
CA ALA A 131 -4.18 2.69 -11.22
C ALA A 131 -4.73 1.28 -11.50
N ALA A 132 -4.02 0.23 -11.08
CA ALA A 132 -4.45 -1.15 -11.26
C ALA A 132 -5.75 -1.45 -10.51
N LEU A 133 -5.86 -1.04 -9.24
CA LEU A 133 -7.04 -1.28 -8.41
C LEU A 133 -8.25 -0.48 -8.87
N LEU A 134 -8.08 0.81 -9.21
CA LEU A 134 -9.17 1.63 -9.73
C LEU A 134 -9.63 1.14 -11.10
N GLY A 135 -8.70 0.87 -12.01
CA GLY A 135 -9.03 0.37 -13.36
C GLY A 135 -9.78 -0.96 -13.30
N ALA A 136 -9.25 -1.93 -12.55
CA ALA A 136 -9.91 -3.23 -12.40
C ALA A 136 -11.25 -3.15 -11.66
N GLY A 137 -11.32 -2.31 -10.62
CA GLY A 137 -12.55 -2.08 -9.86
C GLY A 137 -13.65 -1.41 -10.68
N LEU A 138 -13.31 -0.41 -11.50
CA LEU A 138 -14.28 0.28 -12.36
C LEU A 138 -14.81 -0.66 -13.45
N VAL A 139 -13.93 -1.38 -14.16
CA VAL A 139 -14.35 -2.36 -15.18
C VAL A 139 -15.25 -3.42 -14.54
N GLY A 140 -14.81 -4.03 -13.43
CA GLY A 140 -15.59 -5.06 -12.75
C GLY A 140 -16.90 -4.58 -12.12
N ALA A 141 -17.04 -3.29 -11.83
CA ALA A 141 -18.28 -2.70 -11.32
C ALA A 141 -19.27 -2.32 -12.42
N LEU A 142 -18.79 -2.06 -13.64
CA LEU A 142 -19.62 -1.76 -14.81
C LEU A 142 -20.10 -3.02 -15.53
N ASP A 143 -19.32 -4.12 -15.46
CA ASP A 143 -19.63 -5.42 -16.08
C ASP A 143 -20.57 -6.31 -15.24
N GLY A 144 -20.97 -5.87 -14.04
CA GLY A 144 -21.73 -6.66 -13.07
C GLY A 144 -23.14 -6.13 -12.83
#